data_AF-A0A4Q3J8I5-F1
#
_entry.id   AF-A0A4Q3J8I5-F1
#
_cell.length_a   1.000
_cell.length_b   1.000
_cell.length_c   1.000
_cell.angle_alpha   90.00
_cell.angle_beta   90.00
_cell.angle_gamma   90.00
#
_symmetry.space_group_name_H-M   'P 1'
#
loop_
_entity.id
_entity.type
_entity.pdbx_description
1 polymer ?
#
loop_
_entity_poly.entity_id
_entity_poly.type
_entity_poly.pdbx_seq_one_letter_code
_entity_poly.pdbx_strand_id
1 'polypeptide(L)'
;VEGRDANDAQVLQEVADAAGRPEALARIGEQDLKDRLRQATEEAVAAGVFGVPSLVIDGEVFWGVDAMAMALDYLADPAVFRSGEMARVSTLPEGIQRQR
;
A
#
# COMPACT_ATOMS: atom_id res chain seq x y z
N VAL A 1 -13.48 7.18 14.48
CA VAL A 1 -14.39 7.76 15.50
C VAL A 1 -14.58 6.82 16.68
N GLU A 2 -14.48 5.49 16.54
CA GLU A 2 -14.75 4.57 17.65
C GLU A 2 -13.53 4.11 18.48
N GLY A 3 -12.30 4.21 17.95
CA GLY A 3 -11.07 4.01 18.73
C GLY A 3 -10.91 2.65 19.43
N ARG A 4 -11.59 1.61 18.93
CA ARG A 4 -11.59 0.25 19.49
C ARG A 4 -10.23 -0.44 19.27
N ASP A 5 -9.87 -1.37 20.14
CA ASP A 5 -8.63 -2.15 20.01
C ASP A 5 -8.72 -3.14 18.85
N ALA A 6 -7.80 -3.03 17.90
CA ALA A 6 -7.71 -3.90 16.73
C ALA A 6 -7.17 -5.31 17.06
N ASN A 7 -6.70 -5.54 18.29
CA ASN A 7 -6.24 -6.86 18.76
C ASN A 7 -7.29 -7.59 19.60
N ASP A 8 -8.41 -6.95 19.91
CA ASP A 8 -9.47 -7.57 20.69
C ASP A 8 -10.28 -8.56 19.82
N ALA A 9 -10.42 -9.80 20.30
CA ALA A 9 -11.08 -10.87 19.56
C ALA A 9 -12.57 -10.60 19.32
N GLN A 10 -13.25 -9.94 20.25
CA GLN A 10 -14.65 -9.56 20.07
C GLN A 10 -14.79 -8.45 19.03
N VAL A 11 -13.89 -7.45 19.05
CA VAL A 11 -13.83 -6.40 18.03
C VAL A 11 -13.62 -7.02 16.64
N LEU A 12 -12.69 -7.96 16.52
CA LEU A 12 -12.42 -8.66 15.26
C LEU A 12 -13.62 -9.51 14.80
N GLN A 13 -14.33 -10.18 15.72
CA GLN A 13 -15.54 -10.95 15.38
C GLN A 13 -16.64 -10.03 14.83
N GLU A 14 -16.89 -8.89 15.46
CA GLU A 14 -17.90 -7.93 14.99
C GLU A 14 -17.58 -7.38 13.59
N VAL A 15 -16.30 -7.12 13.30
CA VAL A 15 -15.84 -6.72 11.96
C VAL A 15 -16.05 -7.85 10.95
N ALA A 16 -15.73 -9.10 11.35
CA ALA A 16 -15.93 -10.28 10.51
C ALA A 16 -17.42 -10.52 10.18
N ASP A 17 -18.30 -10.36 11.18
CA ASP A 17 -19.75 -10.46 11.02
C ASP A 17 -20.28 -9.36 10.07
N ALA A 18 -19.86 -8.11 10.28
CA ALA A 18 -20.24 -6.99 9.42
C ALA A 18 -19.74 -7.14 7.97
N ALA A 19 -18.60 -7.80 7.77
CA ALA A 19 -18.04 -8.13 6.45
C ALA A 19 -18.69 -9.36 5.79
N GLY A 20 -19.63 -10.04 6.46
CA GLY A 20 -20.24 -11.29 5.98
C GLY A 20 -19.23 -12.44 5.89
N ARG A 21 -18.31 -12.50 6.84
CA ARG A 21 -17.26 -13.53 6.98
C ARG A 21 -17.12 -13.99 8.45
N PRO A 22 -18.20 -14.43 9.12
CA PRO A 22 -18.17 -14.79 10.54
C PRO A 22 -17.14 -15.89 10.87
N GLU A 23 -16.79 -16.72 9.89
CA GLU A 23 -15.81 -17.79 10.00
C GLU A 23 -14.36 -17.31 10.01
N ALA A 24 -14.08 -16.06 9.66
CA ALA A 24 -12.73 -15.56 9.47
C ALA A 24 -11.86 -15.66 10.73
N LEU A 25 -12.42 -15.35 11.91
CA LEU A 25 -11.66 -15.32 13.16
C LEU A 25 -11.09 -16.70 13.54
N ALA A 26 -11.81 -17.78 13.21
CA ALA A 26 -11.32 -19.14 13.41
C ALA A 26 -10.11 -19.49 12.53
N ARG A 27 -9.96 -18.78 11.40
CA ARG A 27 -8.97 -19.07 10.37
C ARG A 27 -7.74 -18.16 10.40
N ILE A 28 -7.85 -16.91 10.85
CA ILE A 28 -6.70 -15.95 10.82
C ILE A 28 -5.44 -16.44 11.56
N GLY A 29 -5.57 -17.43 12.44
CA GLY A 29 -4.46 -18.08 13.13
C GLY A 29 -3.75 -19.18 12.33
N GLU A 30 -4.36 -19.69 11.26
CA GLU A 30 -3.86 -20.76 10.40
C GLU A 30 -2.51 -20.37 9.77
N GLN A 31 -1.58 -21.32 9.71
CA GLN A 31 -0.19 -21.04 9.30
C GLN A 31 -0.11 -20.60 7.84
N ASP A 32 -0.88 -21.22 6.95
CA ASP A 32 -0.92 -20.87 5.53
C ASP A 32 -1.40 -19.42 5.31
N LEU A 33 -2.35 -18.94 6.10
CA LEU A 33 -2.83 -17.55 6.02
C LEU A 33 -1.77 -16.56 6.52
N LYS A 34 -1.05 -16.89 7.60
CA LYS A 34 0.08 -16.07 8.09
C LYS A 34 1.22 -16.01 7.08
N ASP A 35 1.53 -17.13 6.45
CA ASP A 35 2.58 -17.20 5.43
C ASP A 35 2.19 -16.38 4.20
N ARG A 36 0.93 -16.45 3.76
CA ARG A 36 0.41 -15.61 2.67
C ARG A 36 0.47 -14.12 2.98
N LEU A 37 0.14 -13.71 4.21
CA LEU A 37 0.24 -12.30 4.64
C LEU A 37 1.70 -11.82 4.62
N ARG A 38 2.63 -12.66 5.09
CA ARG A 38 4.06 -12.36 5.06
C ARG A 38 4.55 -12.23 3.62
N GLN A 39 4.21 -13.19 2.76
CA GLN A 39 4.59 -13.17 1.34
C GLN A 39 4.07 -11.90 0.65
N ALA A 40 2.80 -11.53 0.85
CA ALA A 40 2.24 -10.30 0.29
C ALA A 40 2.99 -9.04 0.77
N THR A 41 3.49 -9.04 2.01
CA THR A 41 4.30 -7.94 2.56
C THR A 41 5.68 -7.89 1.89
N GLU A 42 6.32 -9.06 1.69
CA GLU A 42 7.61 -9.16 1.00
C GLU A 42 7.48 -8.73 -0.47
N GLU A 43 6.40 -9.11 -1.15
CA GLU A 43 6.08 -8.67 -2.51
C GLU A 43 5.90 -7.15 -2.60
N ALA A 44 5.20 -6.53 -1.63
CA ALA A 44 5.07 -5.07 -1.59
C ALA A 44 6.42 -4.37 -1.41
N VAL A 45 7.27 -4.88 -0.51
CA VAL A 45 8.63 -4.34 -0.30
C VAL A 45 9.48 -4.49 -1.56
N ALA A 46 9.42 -5.65 -2.23
CA ALA A 46 10.12 -5.88 -3.49
C ALA A 46 9.65 -4.94 -4.61
N ALA A 47 8.38 -4.52 -4.59
CA ALA A 47 7.81 -3.52 -5.49
C ALA A 47 8.15 -2.06 -5.10
N GLY A 48 9.00 -1.84 -4.10
CA GLY A 48 9.44 -0.50 -3.67
C GLY A 48 8.50 0.21 -2.68
N VAL A 49 7.48 -0.48 -2.15
CA VAL A 49 6.61 0.09 -1.12
C VAL A 49 7.39 0.24 0.19
N PHE A 50 7.37 1.45 0.75
CA PHE A 50 8.05 1.79 2.00
C PHE A 50 7.12 2.36 3.08
N GLY A 51 5.84 2.54 2.78
CA GLY A 51 4.85 3.07 3.70
C GLY A 51 3.42 2.81 3.22
N VAL A 52 2.43 3.12 4.07
CA VAL A 52 1.02 2.91 3.76
C VAL A 52 0.18 4.19 3.97
N PRO A 53 -0.90 4.40 3.21
CA PRO A 53 -1.27 3.62 2.02
C PRO A 53 -0.33 3.89 0.84
N SER A 54 -0.11 2.89 -0.01
CA SER A 54 0.62 3.02 -1.27
C SER A 54 -0.13 2.31 -2.39
N LEU A 55 -0.10 2.88 -3.59
CA LEU A 55 -0.56 2.25 -4.82
C LEU A 55 0.65 1.98 -5.70
N VAL A 56 0.73 0.77 -6.27
CA VAL A 56 1.73 0.42 -7.28
C VAL A 56 1.02 0.27 -8.62
N ILE A 57 1.37 1.11 -9.59
CA ILE A 57 0.72 1.18 -10.91
C ILE A 57 1.82 1.24 -11.97
N ASP A 58 1.85 0.25 -12.87
CA ASP A 58 2.91 0.13 -13.89
C ASP A 58 4.35 0.17 -13.35
N GLY A 59 4.54 -0.29 -12.10
CA GLY A 59 5.83 -0.26 -11.40
C GLY A 59 6.13 1.06 -10.67
N GLU A 60 5.31 2.09 -10.84
CA GLU A 60 5.42 3.36 -10.12
C GLU A 60 4.72 3.29 -8.76
N VAL A 61 5.33 3.89 -7.73
CA VAL A 61 4.80 3.91 -6.37
C VAL A 61 4.22 5.29 -6.03
N PHE A 62 2.91 5.32 -5.78
CA PHE A 62 2.20 6.50 -5.27
C PHE A 62 1.94 6.30 -3.78
N TRP A 63 2.75 6.95 -2.94
CA TRP A 63 2.67 6.82 -1.49
C TRP A 63 1.90 7.99 -0.87
N GLY A 64 0.95 7.67 0.01
CA GLY A 64 0.13 8.64 0.73
C GLY A 64 -1.25 8.87 0.11
N VAL A 65 -2.19 9.33 0.93
CA VAL A 65 -3.55 9.67 0.47
C VAL A 65 -3.55 10.93 -0.40
N ASP A 66 -2.61 11.85 -0.15
CA ASP A 66 -2.36 13.05 -0.95
C ASP A 66 -1.86 12.74 -2.37
N ALA A 67 -1.19 11.61 -2.58
CA ALA A 67 -0.78 11.13 -3.90
C ALA A 67 -1.91 10.45 -4.69
N MET A 68 -3.10 10.25 -4.11
CA MET A 68 -4.17 9.47 -4.74
C MET A 68 -4.77 10.16 -5.97
N ALA A 69 -4.90 11.50 -5.96
CA ALA A 69 -5.32 12.25 -7.14
C ALA A 69 -4.29 12.14 -8.28
N MET A 70 -3.00 12.19 -7.93
CA MET A 70 -1.90 11.99 -8.89
C MET A 70 -1.92 10.58 -9.50
N ALA A 71 -2.21 9.56 -8.70
CA ALA A 71 -2.35 8.19 -9.18
C ALA A 71 -3.52 8.04 -10.18
N LEU A 72 -4.64 8.75 -9.96
CA LEU A 72 -5.76 8.79 -10.90
C LEU A 72 -5.38 9.51 -12.20
N ASP A 73 -4.68 10.63 -12.11
CA ASP A 73 -4.18 11.35 -13.29
C ASP A 73 -3.21 10.47 -14.09
N TYR A 74 -2.34 9.73 -13.41
CA TYR A 74 -1.44 8.76 -14.04
C TYR A 74 -2.21 7.65 -14.75
N LEU A 75 -3.23 7.06 -14.11
CA LEU A 75 -4.07 6.04 -14.74
C LEU A 75 -4.82 6.57 -15.98
N ALA A 76 -5.21 7.85 -15.97
CA ALA A 76 -5.89 8.48 -17.09
C ALA A 76 -4.95 8.76 -18.27
N ASP A 77 -3.75 9.27 -18.00
CA ASP A 77 -2.72 9.50 -19.01
C ASP A 77 -1.29 9.41 -18.43
N PRO A 78 -0.65 8.22 -18.52
CA PRO A 78 0.72 8.04 -18.06
C PRO A 78 1.75 8.88 -18.83
N ALA A 79 1.44 9.37 -20.04
CA ALA A 79 2.38 10.11 -20.86
C ALA A 79 2.70 11.50 -20.28
N VAL A 80 1.78 12.08 -19.49
CA VAL A 80 1.97 13.38 -18.82
C VAL A 80 3.19 13.33 -17.89
N PHE A 81 3.42 12.22 -17.20
CA PHE A 81 4.53 12.03 -16.27
C PHE A 81 5.87 11.74 -16.97
N ARG A 82 5.84 11.43 -18.26
CA ARG A 82 7.03 11.12 -19.08
C ARG A 82 7.38 12.23 -20.08
N SER A 83 6.80 13.42 -19.93
CA SER A 83 7.01 14.54 -20.84
C SER A 83 7.35 15.84 -20.10
N GLY A 84 7.89 16.82 -20.84
CA GLY A 84 8.15 18.17 -20.35
C GLY A 84 9.00 18.21 -19.09
N GLU A 85 8.57 19.02 -18.11
CA GLU A 85 9.28 19.20 -16.84
C GLU A 85 9.30 17.93 -15.99
N MET A 86 8.28 17.07 -16.08
CA MET A 86 8.25 15.80 -15.33
C MET A 86 9.38 14.87 -15.80
N ALA A 87 9.59 14.76 -17.11
CA ALA A 87 10.72 14.00 -17.67
C ALA A 87 12.07 14.61 -17.26
N ARG A 88 12.17 15.95 -17.21
CA ARG A 88 13.40 16.65 -16.81
C ARG A 88 13.78 16.33 -15.36
N VAL A 89 12.80 16.27 -14.45
CA VAL A 89 13.05 15.98 -13.02
C VAL A 89 13.75 14.64 -12.83
N SER A 90 13.40 13.62 -13.61
CA SER A 90 14.05 12.29 -13.56
C SER A 90 15.53 12.30 -13.97
N THR A 91 16.03 13.38 -14.59
CA THR A 91 17.44 13.52 -15.01
C THR A 91 18.26 14.43 -14.10
N LEU A 92 17.62 15.05 -13.10
CA LEU A 92 18.32 15.93 -12.17
C LEU A 92 19.27 15.12 -11.28
N PRO A 93 20.48 15.64 -11.01
CA PRO A 93 21.39 14.98 -10.08
C PRO A 93 20.82 15.01 -8.67
N GLU A 94 21.02 13.93 -7.91
CA GLU A 94 20.76 13.92 -6.48
C GLU A 94 21.66 14.96 -5.79
N GLY A 95 21.08 15.81 -4.94
CA GLY A 95 21.82 16.90 -4.30
C GLY A 95 22.82 16.42 -3.26
N ILE A 96 22.34 15.97 -2.10
CA ILE A 96 23.17 15.47 -1.01
C ILE A 96 22.65 14.09 -0.61
N GLN A 97 23.46 13.06 -0.88
CA GLN A 97 23.20 11.71 -0.40
C GLN A 97 23.88 11.52 0.96
N ARG A 98 23.09 11.25 2.01
CA ARG A 98 23.66 10.88 3.32
C ARG A 98 24.09 9.42 3.26
N GLN A 99 25.34 9.14 3.63
CA GLN A 99 25.78 7.76 3.83
C GLN A 99 24.94 7.14 4.96
N ARG A 100 24.32 5.99 4.65
CA ARG A 100 23.60 5.16 5.62
C ARG A 100 24.59 4.39 6.49
#